data_AF-A0A9D4V468-F1
#
_entry.id   AF-A0A9D4V468-F1
#
_cell.length_a   1.000
_cell.length_b   1.000
_cell.length_c   1.000
_cell.angle_alpha   90.00
_cell.angle_beta   90.00
_cell.angle_gamma   90.00
#
_symmetry.space_group_name_H-M   'P 1'
#
loop_
_entity.id
_entity.type
_entity.pdbx_description
1 polymer ?
#
loop_
_entity_poly.entity_id
_entity_poly.type
_entity_poly.pdbx_seq_one_letter_code
_entity_poly.pdbx_strand_id
1 'polypeptide(L)'
;MAAPTTPSSSYSSSSTATGGSSSASSSSAPSLRQLFNAEEDMSSRGVAQVRFGSSTAQSLLDSLQLVPTEKPQPSPGQIVVRMTVRPINPSDLNTIRNSRFSRLASQGRRVIIGDEGCGVVEEVSHAFTLSFGK
;
A
#
# COMPACT_ATOMS: atom_id res chain seq x y z
N MET A 1 -10.21 -48.77 -21.88
CA MET A 1 -9.12 -49.18 -20.98
C MET A 1 -7.85 -49.31 -21.79
N ALA A 2 -6.95 -48.34 -21.68
CA ALA A 2 -5.53 -48.43 -22.03
C ALA A 2 -4.85 -47.18 -21.43
N ALA A 3 -3.94 -47.38 -20.49
CA ALA A 3 -3.25 -46.31 -19.76
C ALA A 3 -1.93 -45.93 -20.50
N PRO A 4 -1.52 -44.65 -20.50
CA PRO A 4 -0.21 -44.26 -21.02
C PRO A 4 0.89 -44.48 -19.97
N THR A 5 1.92 -45.22 -20.36
CA THR A 5 3.15 -45.50 -19.60
C THR A 5 4.12 -44.31 -19.65
N THR A 6 4.46 -43.75 -18.50
CA THR A 6 5.55 -42.76 -18.33
C THR A 6 6.87 -43.44 -17.97
N PRO A 7 8.01 -43.08 -18.60
CA PRO A 7 9.32 -43.58 -18.17
C PRO A 7 9.83 -42.85 -16.92
N SER A 8 10.38 -43.64 -15.99
CA SER A 8 11.04 -43.24 -14.75
C SER A 8 12.44 -42.68 -14.99
N SER A 9 12.71 -41.45 -14.56
CA SER A 9 14.06 -40.89 -14.48
C SER A 9 14.56 -40.94 -13.05
N SER A 10 15.52 -41.83 -12.81
CA SER A 10 16.29 -41.96 -11.57
C SER A 10 17.27 -40.79 -11.43
N TYR A 11 17.11 -39.99 -10.38
CA TYR A 11 18.12 -39.01 -9.97
C TYR A 11 19.07 -39.66 -8.96
N SER A 12 20.32 -39.85 -9.39
CA SER A 12 21.41 -40.34 -8.56
C SER A 12 21.90 -39.25 -7.60
N SER A 13 21.95 -39.57 -6.30
CA SER A 13 22.53 -38.72 -5.26
C SER A 13 24.03 -39.01 -5.16
N SER A 14 24.88 -38.04 -5.47
CA SER A 14 26.31 -38.08 -5.15
C SER A 14 26.63 -37.01 -4.13
N SER A 15 26.87 -37.45 -2.90
CA SER A 15 27.42 -36.68 -1.80
C SER A 15 28.93 -36.50 -1.99
N THR A 16 29.39 -35.26 -2.06
CA THR A 16 30.79 -34.91 -1.85
C THR A 16 30.85 -33.77 -0.84
N ALA A 17 31.34 -34.09 0.35
CA ALA A 17 31.67 -33.14 1.39
C ALA A 17 32.98 -32.44 1.04
N THR A 18 32.97 -31.11 0.97
CA THR A 18 34.16 -30.28 1.13
C THR A 18 33.80 -29.09 2.02
N GLY A 19 34.58 -28.94 3.08
CA GLY A 19 34.41 -27.88 4.08
C GLY A 19 34.62 -26.50 3.48
N GLY A 20 33.78 -25.57 3.92
CA GLY A 20 33.85 -24.15 3.60
C GLY A 20 33.05 -23.38 4.64
N SER A 21 33.68 -23.11 5.77
CA SER A 21 33.19 -22.15 6.76
C SER A 21 33.07 -20.77 6.13
N SER A 22 31.84 -20.40 5.77
CA SER A 22 31.46 -19.03 5.44
C SER A 22 30.24 -18.69 6.27
N SER A 23 30.42 -17.69 7.13
CA SER A 23 29.43 -17.14 8.05
C SER A 23 28.16 -16.76 7.29
N ALA A 24 27.13 -17.59 7.40
CA ALA A 24 25.79 -17.24 6.99
C ALA A 24 25.31 -16.10 7.92
N SER A 25 25.37 -14.86 7.44
CA SER A 25 24.61 -13.77 8.01
C SER A 25 23.14 -14.10 7.80
N SER A 26 22.50 -14.63 8.84
CA SER A 26 21.06 -14.82 8.88
C SER A 26 20.39 -13.44 8.79
N SER A 27 20.05 -12.99 7.59
CA SER A 27 19.14 -11.87 7.39
C SER A 27 17.75 -12.34 7.79
N SER A 28 17.52 -12.34 9.10
CA SER A 28 16.21 -12.54 9.68
C SER A 28 15.30 -11.45 9.11
N ALA A 29 14.22 -11.87 8.43
CA ALA A 29 13.16 -10.96 8.04
C ALA A 29 12.72 -10.19 9.29
N PRO A 30 12.62 -8.85 9.25
CA PRO A 30 12.30 -8.06 10.42
C PRO A 30 10.96 -8.54 10.97
N SER A 31 10.90 -8.77 12.28
CA SER A 31 9.67 -9.11 12.96
C SER A 31 8.62 -8.02 12.73
N LEU A 32 7.32 -8.37 12.76
CA LEU A 32 6.22 -7.39 12.66
C LEU A 32 6.41 -6.23 13.64
N ARG A 33 6.93 -6.50 14.85
CA ARG A 33 7.26 -5.47 15.84
C ARG A 33 8.42 -4.56 15.40
N GLN A 34 9.44 -5.08 14.72
CA GLN A 34 10.53 -4.27 14.16
C GLN A 34 10.08 -3.37 13.01
N LEU A 35 9.06 -3.77 12.22
CA LEU A 35 8.44 -2.91 11.22
C LEU A 35 7.67 -1.72 11.82
N PHE A 36 7.13 -1.88 13.05
CA PHE A 36 6.44 -0.80 13.77
C PHE A 36 7.35 0.02 14.70
N ASN A 37 8.60 -0.41 14.94
CA ASN A 37 9.54 0.24 15.87
C ASN A 37 10.47 1.25 15.21
N ALA A 38 10.42 1.42 13.89
CA ALA A 38 10.92 2.64 13.32
C ALA A 38 9.87 3.71 13.64
N GLU A 39 10.17 4.60 14.58
CA GLU A 39 9.47 5.89 14.73
C GLU A 39 9.74 6.75 13.48
N GLU A 40 9.41 6.22 12.31
CA GLU A 40 9.25 7.04 11.13
C GLU A 40 7.99 7.85 11.36
N ASP A 41 8.16 9.17 11.26
CA ASP A 41 7.06 10.11 11.36
C ASP A 41 6.00 9.80 10.28
N MET A 42 4.98 9.03 10.69
CA MET A 42 3.86 8.64 9.84
C MET A 42 2.94 9.83 9.52
N SER A 43 3.12 10.99 10.15
CA SER A 43 2.34 12.20 9.85
C SER A 43 2.62 12.74 8.45
N SER A 44 3.77 12.39 7.88
CA SER A 44 4.21 12.79 6.54
C SER A 44 3.93 11.75 5.45
N ARG A 45 2.99 10.82 5.67
CA ARG A 45 2.70 9.72 4.73
C ARG A 45 1.23 9.61 4.37
N GLY A 46 0.97 9.18 3.14
CA GLY A 46 -0.36 8.84 2.65
C GLY A 46 -0.37 7.52 1.90
N VAL A 47 -1.53 6.87 1.84
CA VAL A 47 -1.74 5.68 1.01
C VAL A 47 -2.20 6.12 -0.37
N ALA A 48 -1.36 5.89 -1.38
CA ALA A 48 -1.66 6.25 -2.77
C ALA A 48 -1.85 5.01 -3.63
N GLN A 49 -2.76 5.09 -4.61
CA GLN A 49 -2.80 4.12 -5.69
C GLN A 49 -1.69 4.45 -6.70
N VAL A 50 -0.73 3.54 -6.85
CA VAL A 50 0.48 3.71 -7.67
C VAL A 50 0.47 2.88 -8.95
N ARG A 51 -0.40 1.86 -9.02
CA ARG A 51 -0.61 1.06 -10.23
C ARG A 51 -2.08 1.00 -10.61
N PHE A 52 -2.31 1.11 -11.91
CA PHE A 52 -3.63 1.11 -12.54
C PHE A 52 -3.59 0.07 -13.66
N GLY A 53 -4.55 -0.86 -13.69
CA GLY A 53 -4.58 -1.92 -14.68
C GLY A 53 -5.31 -3.18 -14.20
N SER A 54 -5.62 -4.04 -15.18
CA SER A 54 -6.32 -5.30 -14.99
C SER A 54 -5.37 -6.48 -15.20
N SER A 55 -5.54 -7.51 -14.37
CA SER A 55 -5.13 -8.91 -14.55
C SER A 55 -3.76 -9.36 -14.01
N THR A 56 -3.71 -9.54 -12.70
CA THR A 56 -3.35 -10.79 -11.98
C THR A 56 -3.48 -10.49 -10.48
N ALA A 57 -3.82 -11.47 -9.64
CA ALA A 57 -4.01 -11.24 -8.20
C ALA A 57 -2.76 -10.60 -7.54
N GLN A 58 -1.57 -10.94 -8.06
CA GLN A 58 -0.30 -10.35 -7.64
C GLN A 58 -0.20 -8.84 -7.93
N SER A 59 -0.77 -8.37 -9.05
CA SER A 59 -0.78 -6.96 -9.44
C SER A 59 -1.67 -6.08 -8.55
N LEU A 60 -2.64 -6.67 -7.82
CA LEU A 60 -3.57 -5.90 -6.98
C LEU A 60 -2.97 -5.56 -5.60
N LEU A 61 -2.15 -6.44 -5.03
CA LEU A 61 -1.47 -6.16 -3.76
C LEU A 61 -0.44 -5.03 -3.90
N ASP A 62 0.16 -4.90 -5.09
CA ASP A 62 1.10 -3.83 -5.42
C ASP A 62 0.42 -2.53 -5.89
N SER A 63 -0.92 -2.46 -5.84
CA SER A 63 -1.64 -1.29 -6.34
C SER A 63 -1.57 -0.08 -5.41
N LEU A 64 -1.32 -0.32 -4.11
CA LEU A 64 -1.24 0.70 -3.07
C LEU A 64 0.17 0.79 -2.49
N GLN A 65 0.60 2.00 -2.19
CA GLN A 65 1.89 2.24 -1.52
C GLN A 65 1.76 3.37 -0.49
N LEU A 66 2.48 3.22 0.63
CA LEU A 66 2.77 4.36 1.50
C LEU A 66 3.76 5.26 0.81
N VAL A 67 3.35 6.50 0.55
CA VAL A 67 4.17 7.49 -0.13
C VAL A 67 4.36 8.71 0.77
N PRO A 68 5.54 9.36 0.74
CA PRO A 68 5.74 10.63 1.44
C PRO A 68 4.78 11.69 0.90
N THR A 69 4.08 12.38 1.79
CA THR A 69 3.12 13.46 1.49
C THR A 69 3.48 14.69 2.30
N GLU A 70 3.45 15.85 1.64
CA GLU A 70 3.54 17.12 2.34
C GLU A 70 2.19 17.47 2.99
N LYS A 71 2.23 18.13 4.14
CA LYS A 71 1.02 18.70 4.74
C LYS A 71 0.44 19.74 3.77
N PRO A 72 -0.83 19.61 3.34
CA PRO A 72 -1.42 20.55 2.41
C PRO A 72 -1.61 21.92 3.08
N GLN A 73 -1.46 23.00 2.31
CA GLN A 73 -1.89 24.34 2.73
C GLN A 73 -3.35 24.56 2.32
N PRO A 74 -4.25 24.93 3.25
CA PRO A 74 -5.66 25.10 2.92
C PRO A 74 -5.88 26.39 2.10
N SER A 75 -6.54 26.28 0.94
CA SER A 75 -7.03 27.44 0.19
C SER A 75 -8.29 28.02 0.84
N PRO A 76 -8.73 29.26 0.50
CA PRO A 76 -9.94 29.86 1.08
C PRO A 76 -11.16 28.93 1.03
N GLY A 77 -11.85 28.79 2.16
CA GLY A 77 -12.99 27.87 2.33
C GLY A 77 -12.60 26.40 2.56
N GLN A 78 -11.32 26.07 2.66
CA GLN A 78 -10.83 24.73 2.98
C GLN A 78 -10.29 24.63 4.41
N ILE A 79 -10.19 23.39 4.88
CA ILE A 79 -9.57 23.01 6.16
C ILE A 79 -8.54 21.90 5.92
N VAL A 80 -7.57 21.81 6.81
CA VAL A 80 -6.68 20.64 6.92
C VAL A 80 -7.15 19.81 8.09
N VAL A 81 -7.43 18.54 7.82
CA VAL A 81 -7.82 17.56 8.84
C VAL A 81 -6.67 16.59 9.04
N ARG A 82 -6.19 16.49 10.27
CA ARG A 82 -5.32 15.39 10.68
C ARG A 82 -6.17 14.16 10.91
N MET A 83 -6.19 13.28 9.92
CA MET A 83 -6.97 12.04 9.95
C MET A 83 -6.51 11.15 11.11
N THR A 84 -7.44 10.73 11.96
CA THR A 84 -7.19 9.78 13.04
C THR A 84 -7.56 8.36 12.64
N VAL A 85 -8.64 8.22 11.86
CA VAL A 85 -9.09 6.93 11.33
C VAL A 85 -9.76 7.12 9.97
N ARG A 86 -9.61 6.11 9.12
CA ARG A 86 -10.29 5.99 7.83
C ARG A 86 -10.62 4.52 7.58
N PRO A 87 -11.90 4.14 7.62
CA PRO A 87 -12.30 2.78 7.28
C PRO A 87 -12.02 2.49 5.80
N ILE A 88 -11.95 1.21 5.47
CA ILE A 88 -11.88 0.75 4.09
C ILE A 88 -13.29 0.31 3.70
N ASN A 89 -13.86 0.96 2.70
CA ASN A 89 -15.18 0.62 2.19
C ASN A 89 -15.11 -0.27 0.95
N PRO A 90 -16.18 -1.02 0.65
CA PRO A 90 -16.28 -1.75 -0.61
C PRO A 90 -16.12 -0.85 -1.86
N SER A 91 -16.52 0.42 -1.79
CA SER A 91 -16.34 1.43 -2.84
C SER A 91 -14.87 1.72 -3.14
N ASP A 92 -14.00 1.70 -2.13
CA ASP A 92 -12.55 1.86 -2.31
C ASP A 92 -11.97 0.71 -3.11
N LEU A 93 -12.37 -0.53 -2.77
CA LEU A 93 -11.92 -1.71 -3.50
C LEU A 93 -12.36 -1.68 -4.96
N ASN A 94 -13.58 -1.22 -5.24
CA ASN A 94 -14.07 -1.04 -6.61
C ASN A 94 -13.26 0.04 -7.35
N THR A 95 -12.92 1.13 -6.67
CA THR A 95 -12.09 2.21 -7.23
C THR A 95 -10.70 1.70 -7.62
N ILE A 96 -10.07 0.93 -6.72
CA ILE A 96 -8.75 0.32 -6.94
C ILE A 96 -8.80 -0.67 -8.11
N ARG A 97 -9.68 -1.67 -8.03
CA ARG A 97 -9.77 -2.78 -8.99
C ARG A 97 -10.12 -2.31 -10.39
N ASN A 98 -11.05 -1.36 -10.50
CA ASN A 98 -11.51 -0.87 -11.79
C ASN A 98 -10.69 0.33 -12.28
N SER A 99 -9.62 0.70 -11.57
CA SER A 99 -8.72 1.79 -11.95
C SER A 99 -9.47 3.10 -12.26
N ARG A 100 -10.47 3.43 -11.44
CA ARG A 100 -11.41 4.55 -11.68
C ARG A 100 -10.69 5.89 -11.87
N PHE A 101 -9.53 6.06 -11.24
CA PHE A 101 -8.72 7.27 -11.31
C PHE A 101 -7.48 7.16 -12.22
N SER A 102 -7.42 6.14 -13.08
CA SER A 102 -6.31 5.95 -14.04
C SER A 102 -6.02 7.19 -14.89
N ARG A 103 -7.07 7.92 -15.30
CA ARG A 103 -6.91 9.17 -16.05
C ARG A 103 -6.19 10.25 -15.24
N LEU A 104 -6.50 10.40 -13.95
CA LEU A 104 -5.81 11.37 -13.09
C LEU A 104 -4.34 10.97 -12.92
N ALA A 105 -4.06 9.68 -12.72
CA ALA A 105 -2.70 9.18 -12.62
C ALA A 105 -1.89 9.39 -13.91
N SER A 106 -2.50 9.18 -15.09
CA SER A 106 -1.85 9.47 -16.38
C SER A 106 -1.49 10.95 -16.57
N GLN A 107 -2.13 11.85 -15.81
CA GLN A 107 -1.81 13.28 -15.77
C GLN A 107 -0.73 13.61 -14.73
N GLY A 108 -0.06 12.60 -14.17
CA GLY A 108 0.93 12.76 -13.12
C GLY A 108 0.35 13.09 -11.74
N ARG A 109 -0.98 13.02 -11.57
CA ARG A 109 -1.61 13.32 -10.28
C ARG A 109 -1.53 12.11 -9.37
N ARG A 110 -1.11 12.34 -8.13
CA ARG A 110 -1.21 11.34 -7.08
C ARG A 110 -2.67 11.15 -6.66
N VAL A 111 -3.09 9.89 -6.58
CA VAL A 111 -4.45 9.52 -6.18
C VAL A 111 -4.42 8.94 -4.77
N ILE A 112 -4.93 9.72 -3.81
CA ILE A 112 -5.21 9.25 -2.45
C ILE A 112 -6.66 8.78 -2.41
N ILE A 113 -6.89 7.54 -1.97
CA ILE A 113 -8.20 6.89 -1.94
C ILE A 113 -8.83 6.92 -0.53
N GLY A 114 -10.10 6.53 -0.42
CA GLY A 114 -10.89 6.63 0.80
C GLY A 114 -11.62 7.96 0.87
N ASP A 115 -12.94 7.92 0.83
CA ASP A 115 -13.84 9.05 0.98
C ASP A 115 -14.45 9.15 2.39
N GLU A 116 -14.24 8.13 3.22
CA GLU A 116 -14.68 8.12 4.61
C GLU A 116 -13.50 8.23 5.56
N GLY A 117 -13.60 9.16 6.50
CA GLY A 117 -12.73 9.19 7.65
C GLY A 117 -13.04 10.35 8.56
N CYS A 118 -12.47 10.30 9.75
CA CYS A 118 -12.59 11.37 10.71
C CYS A 118 -11.22 11.72 11.30
N GLY A 119 -11.16 12.89 11.90
CA GLY A 119 -9.94 13.45 12.41
C GLY A 119 -10.18 14.77 13.13
N VAL A 120 -9.07 15.41 13.48
CA VAL A 120 -9.09 16.70 14.14
C VAL A 120 -8.76 17.77 13.10
N VAL A 121 -9.54 18.86 13.08
CA VAL A 121 -9.20 20.03 12.29
C VAL A 121 -7.90 20.61 12.83
N GLU A 122 -6.86 20.61 12.01
CA GLU A 122 -5.53 21.09 12.37
C GLU A 122 -5.31 22.53 11.89
N GLU A 123 -5.91 22.90 10.75
CA GLU A 123 -5.78 24.22 10.16
C GLU A 123 -7.05 24.64 9.44
N VAL A 124 -7.34 25.93 9.45
CA VAL A 124 -8.52 26.53 8.84
C VAL A 124 -8.08 27.75 8.03
N SER A 125 -8.47 27.79 6.76
CA SER A 125 -8.23 28.97 5.92
C SER A 125 -9.14 30.14 6.31
N HIS A 126 -8.75 31.36 5.91
CA HIS A 126 -9.63 32.51 6.03
C HIS A 126 -10.96 32.28 5.27
N ALA A 127 -12.05 32.87 5.78
CA ALA A 127 -13.42 32.75 5.26
C ALA A 127 -14.06 31.35 5.39
N PHE A 128 -13.58 30.51 6.30
CA PHE A 128 -14.26 29.26 6.65
C PHE A 128 -15.27 29.46 7.78
N THR A 129 -16.48 28.92 7.63
CA THR A 129 -17.48 28.86 8.70
C THR A 129 -18.09 27.46 8.71
N LEU A 130 -17.90 26.73 9.81
CA LEU A 130 -18.58 25.46 10.05
C LEU A 130 -19.80 25.75 10.93
N SER A 131 -20.99 25.42 10.46
CA SER A 131 -22.20 25.48 11.28
C SER A 131 -22.80 24.09 11.38
N PHE A 132 -23.12 23.67 12.60
CA PHE A 132 -23.89 22.46 12.83
C PHE A 132 -25.34 22.88 13.02
N GLY A 133 -26.22 22.40 12.14
CA GLY A 133 -27.66 22.52 12.35
C GLY A 133 -28.03 21.81 13.65
N LYS A 134 -28.84 22.48 14.48
CA LYS A 134 -29.42 21.88 15.69
C LYS A 134 -30.55 20.93 15.32
#